data_AF-A0AAW2WXM1-F1
#
_entry.id   AF-A0AAW2WXM1-F1
#
_cell.length_a   1.000
_cell.length_b   1.000
_cell.length_c   1.000
_cell.angle_alpha   90.00
_cell.angle_beta   90.00
_cell.angle_gamma   90.00
#
_symmetry.space_group_name_H-M   'P 1'
#
loop_
_entity.id
_entity.type
_entity.pdbx_description
1 polymer ?
#
loop_
_entity_poly.entity_id
_entity_poly.type
_entity_poly.pdbx_seq_one_letter_code
_entity_poly.pdbx_strand_id
1 'polypeptide(L)'
;MVTNATTIEEQLASLTRAIEGLTKHVQEQDAQIARLIHKADNGDASHIIGKQVEAHDEAEVSTKQRYAENDKSAKELQVSSDGLIPVDQLKESIEGTIRSKIEGSSKSSLTYSKPYTPRIDSLKMPMGYQPPKFQ
;
A
#
# COMPACT_ATOMS: atom_id res chain seq x y z
N MET A 1 -6.26 36.94 38.48
CA MET A 1 -6.29 35.80 37.54
C MET A 1 -7.29 36.15 36.46
N VAL A 2 -6.85 36.31 35.21
CA VAL A 2 -7.71 36.69 34.08
C VAL A 2 -8.28 35.40 33.47
N THR A 3 -9.60 35.27 33.47
CA THR A 3 -10.31 34.12 32.90
C THR A 3 -10.62 34.39 31.43
N ASN A 4 -9.92 33.71 30.52
CA ASN A 4 -10.23 33.69 29.09
C ASN A 4 -11.34 32.65 28.84
N ALA A 5 -12.59 33.02 29.05
CA ALA A 5 -13.74 32.21 28.62
C ALA A 5 -14.17 32.69 27.23
N THR A 6 -13.73 32.01 26.16
CA THR A 6 -14.24 32.25 24.80
C THR A 6 -15.73 31.93 24.78
N THR A 7 -16.55 32.86 24.30
CA THR A 7 -18.02 32.72 24.31
C THR A 7 -18.47 31.75 23.20
N ILE A 8 -19.65 31.14 23.33
CA ILE A 8 -20.21 30.25 22.31
C ILE A 8 -20.34 30.97 20.95
N GLU A 9 -20.66 32.26 20.98
CA GLU A 9 -20.77 33.10 19.78
C GLU A 9 -19.42 33.26 19.07
N GLU A 10 -18.33 33.41 19.83
CA GLU A 10 -16.98 33.51 19.28
C GLU A 10 -16.53 32.18 18.65
N GLN A 11 -16.88 31.04 19.26
CA GLN A 11 -16.64 29.72 18.68
C GLN A 11 -17.40 29.52 17.37
N LEU A 12 -18.69 29.92 17.33
CA LEU A 12 -19.50 29.87 16.11
C LEU A 12 -18.92 30.76 15.01
N ALA A 13 -18.53 31.99 15.34
CA ALA A 13 -17.89 32.89 14.38
C ALA A 13 -16.57 32.32 13.84
N SER A 14 -15.77 31.67 14.70
CA SER A 14 -14.52 31.00 14.27
C SER A 14 -14.79 29.85 13.30
N LEU A 15 -15.80 29.02 13.59
CA LEU A 15 -16.16 27.87 12.76
C LEU A 15 -16.72 28.33 11.41
N THR A 16 -17.60 29.34 11.39
CA THR A 16 -18.12 29.93 10.17
C THR A 16 -16.99 30.46 9.29
N ARG A 17 -16.02 31.17 9.88
CA ARG A 17 -14.84 31.67 9.15
C ARG A 17 -13.97 30.53 8.60
N ALA A 18 -13.78 29.47 9.38
CA ALA A 18 -13.02 28.30 8.94
C ALA A 18 -13.69 27.59 7.75
N ILE A 19 -15.02 27.41 7.80
CA ILE A 19 -15.80 26.82 6.70
C ILE A 19 -15.75 27.70 5.45
N GLU A 20 -15.86 29.02 5.60
CA GLU A 20 -15.74 29.94 4.46
C GLU A 20 -14.34 29.86 3.82
N GLY A 21 -13.29 29.80 4.64
CA GLY A 21 -11.91 29.62 4.16
C GLY A 21 -11.72 28.32 3.39
N LEU A 22 -12.20 27.20 3.94
CA LEU A 22 -12.17 25.89 3.27
C LEU A 22 -12.96 25.90 1.96
N THR A 23 -14.15 26.53 1.96
CA THR A 23 -14.98 26.62 0.75
C THR A 23 -14.27 27.37 -0.37
N LYS A 24 -13.60 28.50 -0.06
CA LYS A 24 -12.81 29.24 -1.05
C LYS A 24 -11.63 28.43 -1.57
N HIS A 25 -10.94 27.69 -0.68
CA HIS A 25 -9.81 26.84 -1.08
C HIS A 25 -10.24 25.73 -2.05
N VAL A 26 -11.35 25.04 -1.74
CA VAL A 26 -11.91 24.00 -2.61
C VAL A 26 -12.28 24.59 -3.98
N GLN A 27 -12.95 25.74 -4.02
CA GLN A 27 -13.29 26.41 -5.28
C GLN A 27 -12.06 26.77 -6.13
N GLU A 28 -10.98 27.25 -5.49
CA GLU A 28 -9.73 27.55 -6.19
C GLU A 28 -9.06 26.28 -6.75
N GLN A 29 -9.03 25.19 -5.98
CA GLN A 29 -8.50 23.91 -6.46
C GLN A 29 -9.32 23.36 -7.62
N ASP A 30 -10.66 23.43 -7.56
CA ASP A 30 -11.53 23.01 -8.66
C ASP A 30 -11.27 23.83 -9.94
N ALA A 31 -11.03 25.14 -9.80
CA ALA A 31 -10.66 25.99 -10.93
C ALA A 31 -9.29 25.60 -11.53
N GLN A 32 -8.32 25.25 -10.69
CA GLN A 32 -7.00 24.76 -11.15
C GLN A 32 -7.12 23.42 -11.88
N ILE A 33 -7.92 22.49 -11.35
CA ILE A 33 -8.20 21.20 -11.98
C ILE A 33 -8.86 21.40 -13.34
N ALA A 34 -9.88 22.26 -13.44
CA ALA A 34 -10.52 22.58 -14.71
C ALA A 34 -9.52 23.12 -15.74
N ARG A 35 -8.62 24.03 -15.33
CA ARG A 35 -7.55 24.56 -16.21
C ARG A 35 -6.59 23.46 -16.68
N LEU A 36 -6.19 22.55 -15.78
CA LEU A 36 -5.32 21.42 -16.10
C LEU A 36 -5.99 20.44 -17.08
N ILE A 37 -7.28 20.14 -16.88
CA ILE A 37 -8.06 19.27 -17.77
C ILE A 37 -8.15 19.87 -19.17
N HIS A 38 -8.52 21.14 -19.29
CA HIS A 38 -8.58 21.82 -20.60
C HIS A 38 -7.23 21.89 -21.30
N LYS A 39 -6.14 22.02 -20.53
CA LYS A 39 -4.79 21.99 -21.08
C LYS A 39 -4.40 20.60 -21.59
N ALA A 40 -4.81 19.53 -20.91
CA ALA A 40 -4.55 18.16 -21.33
C ALA A 40 -5.36 17.76 -22.58
N ASP A 41 -6.61 18.23 -22.70
CA ASP A 41 -7.49 17.94 -23.84
C ASP A 41 -7.05 18.69 -25.12
N ASN A 42 -6.42 19.87 -24.97
CA ASN A 42 -5.92 20.68 -26.09
C ASN A 42 -4.60 20.15 -26.72
N GLY A 43 -4.11 18.97 -26.34
CA GLY A 43 -3.05 18.26 -27.06
C GLY A 43 -1.67 18.90 -27.08
N ASP A 44 -1.40 19.95 -26.30
CA ASP A 44 -0.07 20.56 -26.22
C ASP A 44 0.74 19.97 -25.05
N ALA A 45 1.19 18.73 -25.26
CA ALA A 45 2.05 17.98 -24.35
C ALA A 45 3.53 18.43 -24.40
N SER A 46 3.82 19.72 -24.68
CA SER A 46 5.21 20.20 -24.78
C SER A 46 5.65 21.26 -23.77
N HIS A 47 4.79 21.74 -22.86
CA HIS A 47 5.28 22.64 -21.81
C HIS A 47 4.42 22.55 -20.55
N ILE A 48 4.98 22.15 -19.41
CA ILE A 48 5.03 22.89 -18.13
C ILE A 48 5.90 22.00 -17.21
N ILE A 49 7.20 22.26 -17.29
CA ILE A 49 8.13 22.10 -16.17
C ILE A 49 8.29 23.52 -15.62
N GLY A 50 8.18 23.70 -14.31
CA GLY A 50 8.88 24.77 -13.59
C GLY A 50 8.16 26.11 -13.41
N LYS A 51 7.27 26.18 -12.42
CA LYS A 51 7.06 27.32 -11.48
C LYS A 51 5.83 26.94 -10.65
N GLN A 52 5.94 26.56 -9.39
CA GLN A 52 6.25 27.48 -8.30
C GLN A 52 6.59 26.66 -7.05
N VAL A 53 7.86 26.65 -6.67
CA VAL A 53 8.29 26.40 -5.30
C VAL A 53 8.30 27.76 -4.62
N GLU A 54 7.46 27.99 -3.63
CA GLU A 54 7.80 28.93 -2.55
C GLU A 54 7.13 28.51 -1.25
N ALA A 55 7.94 28.60 -0.19
CA ALA A 55 7.83 27.96 1.11
C ALA A 55 6.51 28.19 1.86
N HIS A 56 6.08 27.17 2.61
CA HIS A 56 5.71 27.41 4.00
C HIS A 56 6.16 26.25 4.90
N ASP A 57 6.66 26.70 6.03
CA ASP A 57 7.40 26.06 7.09
C ASP A 57 6.48 25.39 8.13
N GLU A 58 7.08 24.41 8.81
CA GLU A 58 6.71 23.70 10.04
C GLU A 58 5.30 23.13 10.30
N ALA A 59 5.40 21.90 10.84
CA ALA A 59 4.60 21.30 11.89
C ALA A 59 3.44 20.39 11.47
N GLU A 60 3.34 19.32 12.28
CA GLU A 60 2.20 18.42 12.44
C GLU A 60 2.14 17.21 11.46
N VAL A 61 1.85 15.98 11.88
CA VAL A 61 1.55 15.38 13.19
C VAL A 61 1.41 13.87 12.99
N SER A 62 1.67 13.14 14.06
CA SER A 62 1.03 11.87 14.43
C SER A 62 1.25 10.56 13.68
N THR A 63 1.62 9.60 14.52
CA THR A 63 0.93 8.31 14.70
C THR A 63 1.29 7.24 13.69
N LYS A 64 2.51 6.78 13.88
CA LYS A 64 2.99 5.44 13.52
C LYS A 64 2.11 4.36 14.15
N GLN A 65 1.20 3.84 13.34
CA GLN A 65 0.49 2.59 13.53
C GLN A 65 1.51 1.45 13.71
N ARG A 66 1.54 0.86 14.90
CA ARG A 66 2.20 -0.43 15.16
C ARG A 66 1.21 -1.56 14.82
N TYR A 67 1.73 -2.57 14.14
CA TYR A 67 1.31 -3.97 13.89
C TYR A 67 1.62 -4.21 12.39
N ALA A 68 2.50 -5.10 11.94
CA ALA A 68 3.02 -6.33 12.51
C ALA A 68 4.44 -6.62 11.95
N GLU A 69 5.19 -7.44 12.69
CA GLU A 69 6.37 -8.13 12.17
C GLU A 69 5.99 -8.94 10.93
N ASN A 70 6.73 -8.75 9.82
CA ASN A 70 7.25 -9.82 8.96
C ASN A 70 8.14 -9.22 7.86
N ASP A 71 9.34 -9.79 7.73
CA ASP A 71 10.32 -9.65 6.65
C ASP A 71 10.89 -8.26 6.31
N LYS A 72 12.09 -8.05 6.88
CA LYS A 72 13.10 -7.09 6.46
C LYS A 72 13.60 -7.44 5.05
N SER A 73 12.94 -6.99 3.98
CA SER A 73 13.60 -6.72 2.68
C SER A 73 12.69 -6.06 1.63
N ALA A 74 11.60 -5.40 2.01
CA ALA A 74 10.93 -4.51 1.08
C ALA A 74 11.87 -3.32 0.80
N LYS A 75 12.70 -3.42 -0.25
CA LYS A 75 13.33 -2.26 -0.88
C LYS A 75 12.17 -1.33 -1.23
N GLU A 76 12.04 -0.26 -0.47
CA GLU A 76 11.07 0.80 -0.68
C GLU A 76 11.20 1.25 -2.14
N LEU A 77 10.15 1.01 -2.93
CA LEU A 77 10.14 1.43 -4.34
C LEU A 77 10.30 2.95 -4.35
N GLN A 78 11.36 3.43 -4.97
CA GLN A 78 11.58 4.88 -5.10
C GLN A 78 10.57 5.40 -6.09
N VAL A 79 9.44 5.86 -5.58
CA VAL A 79 8.43 6.54 -6.37
C VAL A 79 9.01 7.88 -6.81
N SER A 80 9.00 8.14 -8.12
CA SER A 80 9.44 9.43 -8.67
C SER A 80 8.61 10.57 -8.09
N SER A 81 9.13 11.80 -8.14
CA SER A 81 8.43 13.00 -7.67
C SER A 81 7.06 13.21 -8.32
N ASP A 82 6.81 12.60 -9.49
CA ASP A 82 5.53 12.61 -10.22
C ASP A 82 4.54 11.53 -9.71
N GLY A 83 4.87 10.79 -8.66
CA GLY A 83 4.06 9.69 -8.15
C GLY A 83 4.12 8.41 -9.00
N LEU A 84 4.95 8.39 -10.04
CA LEU A 84 5.12 7.26 -10.96
C LEU A 84 6.33 6.41 -10.59
N ILE A 85 6.21 5.10 -10.77
CA ILE A 85 7.32 4.15 -10.62
C ILE A 85 7.93 3.92 -12.02
N PRO A 86 9.24 4.20 -12.22
CA PRO A 86 9.91 3.90 -13.47
C PRO A 86 9.79 2.41 -13.85
N VAL A 87 9.52 2.14 -15.13
CA VAL A 87 9.30 0.77 -15.64
C VAL A 87 10.50 -0.14 -15.35
N ASP A 88 11.72 0.39 -15.47
CA ASP A 88 12.95 -0.38 -15.23
C ASP A 88 13.08 -0.80 -13.77
N GLN A 89 12.73 0.08 -12.83
CA GLN A 89 12.74 -0.21 -11.39
C GLN A 89 11.67 -1.23 -11.02
N LEU A 90 10.47 -1.10 -11.59
CA LEU A 90 9.40 -2.07 -11.42
C LEU A 90 9.86 -3.45 -11.91
N LYS A 91 10.45 -3.52 -13.10
CA LYS A 91 10.98 -4.76 -13.67
C LYS A 91 12.03 -5.39 -12.76
N GLU A 92 13.02 -4.62 -12.30
CA GLU A 92 14.06 -5.11 -11.40
C GLU A 92 13.47 -5.62 -10.07
N SER A 93 12.48 -4.92 -9.52
CA SER A 93 11.82 -5.33 -8.26
C SER A 93 11.07 -6.66 -8.40
N ILE A 94 10.35 -6.86 -9.51
CA ILE A 94 9.63 -8.10 -9.81
C ILE A 94 10.63 -9.23 -10.02
N GLU A 95 11.65 -9.00 -10.84
CA GLU A 95 12.67 -10.00 -11.17
C GLU A 95 13.50 -10.40 -9.93
N GLY A 96 13.88 -9.43 -9.10
CA GLY A 96 14.57 -9.66 -7.83
C GLY A 96 13.73 -10.45 -6.83
N THR A 97 12.43 -10.15 -6.75
CA THR A 97 11.50 -10.87 -5.86
C THR A 97 11.31 -12.31 -6.33
N ILE A 98 11.11 -12.54 -7.63
CA ILE A 98 10.98 -13.88 -8.20
C ILE A 98 12.25 -14.69 -7.96
N ARG A 99 13.42 -14.14 -8.28
CA ARG A 99 14.71 -14.81 -8.01
C ARG A 99 14.88 -15.13 -6.53
N SER A 100 14.60 -14.18 -5.64
CA SER A 100 14.69 -14.39 -4.19
C SER A 100 13.76 -15.52 -3.72
N LYS A 101 12.54 -15.59 -4.23
CA LYS A 101 11.61 -16.67 -3.91
C LYS A 101 12.04 -18.02 -4.50
N ILE A 102 12.73 -18.06 -5.63
CA ILE A 102 13.24 -19.30 -6.22
C ILE A 102 14.51 -19.76 -5.49
N GLU A 103 15.49 -18.87 -5.33
CA GLU A 103 16.80 -19.14 -4.73
C GLU A 103 16.70 -19.36 -3.20
N GLY A 104 15.90 -18.54 -2.52
CA GLY A 104 15.60 -18.65 -1.09
C GLY A 104 14.60 -19.75 -0.76
N SER A 105 13.80 -20.20 -1.74
CA SER A 105 13.07 -21.46 -1.66
C SER A 105 13.95 -22.63 -2.07
N SER A 106 15.08 -22.81 -1.38
CA SER A 106 15.79 -24.10 -1.34
C SER A 106 14.90 -25.21 -0.71
N LYS A 107 13.71 -24.84 -0.22
CA LYS A 107 12.73 -25.73 0.39
C LYS A 107 11.76 -26.20 -0.70
N SER A 108 12.02 -27.41 -1.18
CA SER A 108 11.02 -28.38 -1.66
C SER A 108 9.95 -27.79 -2.56
N SER A 109 9.99 -28.09 -3.86
CA SER A 109 8.74 -28.28 -4.61
C SER A 109 7.83 -29.07 -3.69
N LEU A 110 6.78 -28.44 -3.14
CA LEU A 110 5.88 -29.09 -2.21
C LEU A 110 5.02 -30.01 -3.06
N THR A 111 5.62 -31.09 -3.56
CA THR A 111 4.88 -32.22 -4.08
C THR A 111 3.99 -32.65 -2.93
N TYR A 112 2.69 -32.51 -3.14
CA TYR A 112 1.68 -32.92 -2.19
C TYR A 112 1.98 -34.35 -1.73
N SER A 113 2.51 -34.47 -0.52
CA SER A 113 2.77 -35.75 0.10
C SER A 113 1.43 -36.23 0.63
N LYS A 114 0.92 -37.34 0.08
CA LYS A 114 -0.37 -37.91 0.51
C LYS A 114 -0.25 -38.29 2.00
N PRO A 115 -1.00 -37.66 2.91
CA PRO A 115 -0.86 -37.89 4.35
C PRO A 115 -1.25 -39.32 4.76
N TYR A 116 -1.93 -40.04 3.87
CA TYR A 116 -2.41 -41.40 4.10
C TYR A 116 -1.42 -42.48 3.67
N THR A 117 -0.38 -42.18 2.88
CA THR A 117 0.57 -43.22 2.43
C THR A 117 1.19 -43.98 3.61
N PRO A 118 1.73 -43.32 4.65
CA PRO A 118 2.28 -44.03 5.81
C PRO A 118 1.23 -44.83 6.58
N ARG A 119 -0.01 -44.32 6.65
CA ARG A 119 -1.13 -45.00 7.33
C ARG A 119 -1.55 -46.26 6.58
N ILE A 120 -1.60 -46.21 5.25
CA ILE A 120 -1.93 -47.36 4.40
C ILE A 120 -0.82 -48.41 4.49
N ASP A 121 0.44 -47.99 4.44
CA ASP A 121 1.58 -48.90 4.59
C ASP A 121 1.55 -49.62 5.94
N SER A 122 1.12 -48.94 7.01
CA SER A 122 0.97 -49.55 8.34
C SER A 122 -0.19 -50.55 8.45
N LEU A 123 -1.18 -50.49 7.55
CA LEU A 123 -2.30 -51.43 7.48
C LEU A 123 -2.04 -52.58 6.49
N LYS A 124 -0.86 -52.59 5.83
CA LYS A 124 -0.53 -53.61 4.85
C LYS A 124 -0.44 -54.97 5.52
N MET A 125 -1.20 -55.93 4.99
CA MET A 125 -1.16 -57.31 5.49
C MET A 125 0.22 -57.94 5.21
N PRO A 126 0.75 -58.75 6.14
CA PRO A 126 2.04 -59.39 5.97
C PRO A 126 2.01 -60.38 4.80
N MET A 127 3.19 -60.63 4.24
CA MET A 127 3.36 -61.67 3.23
C MET A 127 2.93 -63.02 3.81
N GLY A 128 1.96 -63.66 3.17
CA GLY A 128 1.38 -64.92 3.65
C GLY A 128 0.11 -64.78 4.50
N TYR A 129 -0.46 -63.57 4.63
CA TYR A 129 -1.79 -63.43 5.23
C TYR A 129 -2.84 -64.23 4.46
N GLN A 130 -3.50 -65.15 5.15
CA GLN A 130 -4.63 -65.90 4.63
C GLN A 130 -5.93 -65.34 5.25
N PRO A 131 -6.81 -64.73 4.44
CA PRO A 131 -8.09 -64.22 4.92
C PRO A 131 -8.95 -65.34 5.57
N PRO A 132 -9.72 -65.02 6.61
CA PRO A 132 -10.65 -65.96 7.23
C PRO A 132 -11.65 -66.49 6.20
N LYS A 133 -12.01 -67.77 6.30
CA LYS A 133 -13.10 -68.32 5.50
C LYS A 133 -14.42 -67.89 6.15
N PHE A 134 -15.31 -67.35 5.33
CA PHE A 134 -16.67 -67.05 5.76
C PHE A 134 -17.43 -68.37 5.99
N GLN A 135 -18.22 -68.43 7.08
CA GLN A 135 -19.08 -69.57 7.42
C GLN A 135 -20.36 -69.56 6.58
#